data_AF-A0A538SHL5-F1
#
_entry.id   AF-A0A538SHL5-F1
#
_cell.length_a   1.000
_cell.length_b   1.000
_cell.length_c   1.000
_cell.angle_alpha   90.00
_cell.angle_beta   90.00
_cell.angle_gamma   90.00
#
_symmetry.space_group_name_H-M   'P 1'
#
loop_
_entity.id
_entity.type
_entity.pdbx_description
1 polymer ?
#
loop_
_entity_poly.entity_id
_entity_poly.type
_entity_poly.pdbx_seq_one_letter_code
_entity_poly.pdbx_strand_id
1 'polypeptide(L)'
;MNVRESAGIALASLRSNKLRSFLTLLGVIIGVSSVIAVLSLVQGLNRFVSDQLMSAGSNVFTLDKIGLALEFNTVRDRLKRRDLTSDDAAAIALLSPHVSVAAAEREGVA
;
A
#
# COMPACT_ATOMS: atom_id res chain seq x y z
N MET A 1 9.09 -34.90 39.97
CA MET A 1 8.69 -33.49 39.99
C MET A 1 7.44 -33.35 39.13
N ASN A 2 6.28 -33.13 39.73
CA ASN A 2 5.02 -33.06 38.99
C ASN A 2 4.84 -31.65 38.40
N VAL A 3 4.47 -31.56 37.12
CA VAL A 3 4.22 -30.29 36.41
C VAL A 3 3.25 -29.37 37.16
N ARG A 4 2.31 -29.99 37.90
CA ARG A 4 1.32 -29.34 38.74
C ARG A 4 1.94 -28.62 39.95
N GLU A 5 3.01 -29.16 40.51
CA GLU A 5 3.76 -28.57 41.62
C GLU A 5 4.63 -27.41 41.14
N SER A 6 5.32 -27.59 40.01
CA SER A 6 6.10 -26.52 39.35
C SER A 6 5.22 -25.33 38.95
N ALA A 7 4.02 -25.57 38.42
CA ALA A 7 3.06 -24.49 38.10
C ALA A 7 2.57 -23.76 39.36
N GLY A 8 2.33 -24.48 40.46
CA GLY A 8 1.96 -23.90 41.75
C GLY A 8 3.03 -22.96 42.30
N ILE A 9 4.30 -23.38 42.24
CA ILE A 9 5.44 -22.56 42.69
C ILE A 9 5.60 -21.31 41.82
N ALA A 10 5.50 -21.43 40.48
CA ALA A 10 5.60 -20.30 39.57
C ALA A 10 4.49 -19.24 39.81
N LEU A 11 3.25 -19.69 40.03
CA LEU A 11 2.12 -18.81 40.34
C LEU A 11 2.30 -18.11 41.69
N ALA A 12 2.86 -18.78 42.70
CA ALA A 12 3.18 -18.17 43.98
C ALA A 12 4.25 -17.08 43.85
N SER A 13 5.30 -17.32 43.06
CA SER A 13 6.37 -16.34 42.79
C SER A 13 5.86 -15.11 42.02
N LEU A 14 4.98 -15.29 41.03
CA LEU A 14 4.31 -14.18 40.32
C LEU A 14 3.46 -13.32 41.28
N ARG A 15 2.75 -13.95 42.22
CA ARG A 15 1.93 -13.26 43.23
C ARG A 15 2.73 -12.54 44.29
N SER A 16 3.95 -13.00 44.59
CA SER A 16 4.86 -12.34 45.54
C SER A 16 5.44 -11.04 44.95
N ASN A 17 5.74 -11.01 43.65
CA ASN A 17 6.32 -9.86 42.95
C ASN A 17 5.32 -9.20 41.98
N LYS A 18 4.20 -8.71 42.51
CA LYS A 18 3.08 -8.17 41.70
C LYS A 18 3.50 -7.00 40.81
N LEU A 19 4.28 -6.05 41.32
CA LEU A 19 4.66 -4.84 40.58
C LEU A 19 5.61 -5.16 39.43
N ARG A 20 6.62 -6.02 39.68
CA ARG A 20 7.56 -6.46 38.64
C ARG A 20 6.86 -7.27 37.55
N SER A 21 6.04 -8.24 37.93
CA SER A 21 5.31 -9.10 36.98
C SER A 21 4.27 -8.33 36.17
N PHE A 22 3.66 -7.30 36.76
CA PHE A 22 2.71 -6.45 36.04
C PHE A 22 3.41 -5.56 35.01
N LEU A 23 4.52 -4.90 35.39
CA LEU A 23 5.25 -4.02 34.48
C LEU A 23 5.84 -4.77 33.28
N THR A 24 6.34 -5.99 33.46
CA THR A 24 6.85 -6.82 32.35
C THR A 24 5.74 -7.23 31.39
N LEU A 25 4.59 -7.62 31.93
CA LEU A 25 3.45 -8.05 31.14
C LEU A 25 2.82 -6.88 30.37
N LEU A 26 2.74 -5.70 31.00
CA LEU A 26 2.31 -4.46 30.36
C LEU A 26 3.23 -4.08 29.18
N GLY A 27 4.55 -4.18 29.36
CA GLY A 27 5.52 -3.89 28.31
C GLY A 27 5.36 -4.79 27.09
N VAL A 28 5.19 -6.11 27.30
CA VAL A 28 4.98 -7.06 26.20
C VAL A 28 3.65 -6.81 25.48
N ILE A 29 2.57 -6.51 26.21
CA ILE A 29 1.26 -6.20 25.61
C ILE A 29 1.36 -4.96 24.70
N ILE A 30 1.97 -3.87 25.19
CA ILE A 30 2.11 -2.64 24.41
C ILE A 30 3.03 -2.88 23.20
N GLY A 31 4.13 -3.61 23.39
CA GLY A 31 5.07 -3.93 22.31
C GLY A 31 4.42 -4.74 21.18
N VAL A 32 3.76 -5.84 21.52
CA VAL A 32 3.12 -6.72 20.52
C VAL A 32 1.93 -6.02 19.86
N SER A 33 1.12 -5.28 20.61
CA SER A 33 -0.04 -4.57 20.05
C SER A 33 0.36 -3.48 19.05
N SER A 34 1.43 -2.72 19.31
CA SER A 34 1.96 -1.71 18.37
C SER A 34 2.41 -2.34 17.06
N VAL A 35 3.16 -3.46 17.12
CA VAL A 35 3.64 -4.17 15.92
C VAL A 35 2.47 -4.70 15.10
N ILE A 36 1.47 -5.32 15.74
CA ILE A 36 0.27 -5.82 15.05
C ILE A 36 -0.51 -4.68 14.38
N ALA A 37 -0.64 -3.53 15.06
CA ALA A 37 -1.36 -2.37 14.53
C ALA A 37 -0.69 -1.83 13.24
N VAL A 38 0.62 -1.64 13.26
CA VAL A 38 1.38 -1.15 12.09
C VAL A 38 1.31 -2.16 10.95
N LEU A 39 1.49 -3.46 11.24
CA LEU A 39 1.40 -4.50 10.21
C LEU A 39 0.02 -4.54 9.56
N SER A 40 -1.04 -4.45 10.36
CA SER A 40 -2.42 -4.44 9.87
C SER A 40 -2.69 -3.22 9.00
N LEU A 41 -2.19 -2.05 9.40
CA LEU A 41 -2.32 -0.81 8.63
C LEU A 41 -1.59 -0.92 7.29
N VAL A 42 -0.34 -1.38 7.28
CA VAL A 42 0.46 -1.52 6.05
C VAL A 42 -0.21 -2.49 5.08
N GLN A 43 -0.65 -3.66 5.57
CA GLN A 43 -1.34 -4.65 4.74
C GLN A 43 -2.69 -4.13 4.25
N GLY A 44 -3.44 -3.43 5.12
CA GLY A 44 -4.71 -2.82 4.77
C GLY A 44 -4.56 -1.75 3.69
N LEU A 45 -3.54 -0.89 3.79
CA LEU A 45 -3.23 0.12 2.78
C LEU A 45 -2.80 -0.52 1.45
N ASN A 46 -1.96 -1.54 1.47
CA ASN A 46 -1.55 -2.24 0.25
C ASN A 46 -2.77 -2.86 -0.45
N ARG A 47 -3.65 -3.52 0.32
CA ARG A 47 -4.90 -4.06 -0.21
C ARG A 47 -5.82 -2.96 -0.74
N PHE A 48 -5.98 -1.86 -0.01
CA PHE A 48 -6.80 -0.73 -0.43
C PHE A 48 -6.27 -0.10 -1.73
N VAL A 49 -4.96 0.13 -1.84
CA VAL A 49 -4.33 0.63 -3.07
C VAL A 49 -4.51 -0.36 -4.22
N SER A 50 -4.31 -1.65 -3.96
CA SER A 50 -4.53 -2.70 -4.96
C SER A 50 -5.98 -2.74 -5.43
N ASP A 51 -6.94 -2.69 -4.52
CA ASP A 51 -8.37 -2.67 -4.84
C ASP A 51 -8.75 -1.39 -5.59
N GLN A 52 -8.20 -0.23 -5.21
CA GLN A 52 -8.46 1.03 -5.90
C GLN A 52 -7.88 1.02 -7.33
N LEU A 53 -6.65 0.54 -7.49
CA LEU A 53 -6.00 0.37 -8.80
C LEU A 53 -6.73 -0.67 -9.66
N MET A 54 -7.19 -1.77 -9.07
CA MET A 54 -7.97 -2.80 -9.78
C MET A 54 -9.38 -2.31 -10.13
N SER A 55 -10.00 -1.48 -9.28
CA SER A 55 -11.32 -0.88 -9.53
C SER A 55 -11.30 0.14 -10.67
N ALA A 56 -10.15 0.76 -10.95
CA ALA A 56 -9.91 1.56 -12.16
C ALA A 56 -9.92 0.70 -13.44
N GLY A 57 -10.01 -0.63 -13.30
CA GLY A 57 -10.07 -1.59 -14.37
C GLY A 57 -8.71 -2.21 -14.62
N SER A 58 -8.56 -3.50 -14.31
CA SER A 58 -7.39 -4.35 -14.64
C SER A 58 -7.00 -4.36 -16.13
N ASN A 59 -7.77 -3.69 -17.00
CA ASN A 59 -7.56 -3.63 -18.43
C ASN A 59 -7.54 -2.19 -18.98
N VAL A 60 -7.42 -1.18 -18.10
CA VAL A 60 -7.36 0.24 -18.48
C VAL A 60 -5.94 0.74 -18.22
N PHE A 61 -5.21 1.02 -19.30
CA PHE A 61 -3.90 1.64 -19.23
C PHE A 61 -4.04 3.14 -19.50
N THR A 62 -3.87 3.96 -18.46
CA THR A 62 -3.83 5.42 -18.60
C THR A 62 -2.44 5.85 -19.06
N LEU A 63 -2.34 6.40 -20.27
CA LEU A 63 -1.12 6.97 -20.82
C LEU A 63 -1.12 8.49 -20.60
N ASP A 64 -0.19 8.97 -19.78
CA ASP A 64 0.04 10.39 -19.55
C ASP A 64 1.49 10.76 -19.89
N LYS A 65 1.70 11.97 -20.41
CA LYS A 65 2.99 12.56 -20.78
C LYS A 65 3.99 12.55 -19.62
N ILE A 66 3.53 12.73 -18.39
CA ILE A 66 4.39 12.88 -17.21
C ILE A 66 4.59 11.53 -16.51
N GLY A 67 3.53 10.74 -16.39
CA GLY A 67 3.50 9.49 -15.63
C GLY A 67 3.84 9.70 -14.14
N LEU A 68 4.12 8.61 -13.42
CA LEU A 68 4.57 8.70 -12.02
C LEU A 68 6.04 9.19 -11.97
N ALA A 69 6.25 10.50 -11.96
CA ALA A 69 7.56 11.12 -11.81
C ALA A 69 7.70 11.72 -10.40
N LEU A 70 8.58 11.12 -9.59
CA LEU A 70 8.84 11.51 -8.21
C LEU A 70 9.92 12.61 -8.09
N GLU A 71 10.67 12.86 -9.17
CA GLU A 71 11.73 13.87 -9.21
C GLU A 71 11.31 15.11 -10.02
N PHE A 72 11.49 16.29 -9.41
CA PHE A 72 11.11 17.58 -10.00
C PHE A 72 11.81 17.88 -11.33
N ASN A 73 13.09 17.52 -11.46
CA ASN A 73 13.84 17.72 -12.70
C ASN A 73 13.31 16.81 -13.83
N THR A 74 12.99 15.56 -13.51
CA THR A 74 12.40 14.61 -14.46
C THR A 74 11.01 15.04 -14.92
N VAL A 75 10.19 15.62 -14.04
CA VAL A 75 8.89 16.20 -14.40
C VAL A 75 9.07 17.34 -15.40
N ARG A 76 10.02 18.26 -15.14
CA ARG A 76 10.29 19.42 -16.00
C ARG A 76 10.73 19.05 -17.41
N ASP A 77 11.54 18.01 -17.55
CA ASP A 77 11.99 17.55 -18.86
C ASP A 77 10.92 16.74 -19.60
N ARG A 78 10.07 15.99 -18.89
CA ARG A 78 8.92 15.31 -19.48
C ARG A 78 7.83 16.29 -19.95
N LEU A 79 7.64 17.40 -19.25
CA LEU A 79 6.78 18.52 -19.67
C LEU A 79 7.21 19.17 -20.99
N LYS A 80 8.48 19.04 -21.40
CA LYS A 80 8.96 19.53 -22.70
C LYS A 80 8.67 18.58 -23.87
N ARG A 81 8.22 17.35 -23.60
CA ARG A 81 7.83 16.40 -24.66
C ARG A 81 6.60 16.91 -25.41
N ARG A 82 6.39 16.43 -26.64
CA ARG A 82 5.19 16.77 -27.43
C ARG A 82 3.94 16.27 -26.68
N ASP A 83 2.88 17.06 -26.70
CA ASP A 83 1.60 16.69 -26.07
C ASP A 83 0.96 15.54 -26.85
N LEU A 84 0.28 14.64 -26.12
CA LEU A 84 -0.50 13.56 -26.74
C LEU A 84 -1.77 14.18 -27.32
N THR A 85 -1.99 13.96 -28.62
CA THR A 85 -3.15 14.50 -29.35
C THR A 85 -4.19 13.40 -29.56
N SER A 86 -5.45 13.78 -29.79
CA SER A 86 -6.54 12.84 -30.15
C SER A 86 -6.19 11.93 -31.33
N ASP A 87 -5.40 12.45 -32.28
CA ASP A 87 -4.92 11.70 -33.44
C ASP A 87 -3.97 10.55 -33.05
N ASP A 88 -3.18 10.73 -31.98
CA ASP A 88 -2.31 9.67 -31.45
C ASP A 88 -3.14 8.55 -30.83
N ALA A 89 -4.27 8.87 -30.17
CA ALA A 89 -5.18 7.86 -29.64
C ALA A 89 -5.82 7.02 -30.76
N ALA A 90 -6.26 7.65 -31.85
CA ALA A 90 -6.79 6.96 -33.03
C ALA A 90 -5.72 6.09 -33.72
N ALA A 91 -4.48 6.59 -33.84
CA ALA A 91 -3.37 5.84 -34.41
C ALA A 91 -3.03 4.59 -33.58
N ILE A 92 -3.04 4.69 -32.24
CA ILE A 92 -2.78 3.57 -31.33
C ILE A 92 -3.86 2.49 -31.44
N ALA A 93 -5.13 2.89 -31.57
CA ALA A 93 -6.25 1.97 -31.78
C ALA A 93 -6.16 1.22 -33.12
N LEU A 94 -5.65 1.86 -34.17
CA LEU A 94 -5.51 1.25 -35.49
C LEU A 94 -4.31 0.31 -35.61
N LEU A 95 -3.19 0.62 -34.94
CA LEU A 95 -1.93 -0.12 -35.08
C LEU A 95 -1.82 -1.34 -34.14
N SER A 96 -2.66 -1.41 -33.09
CA SER A 96 -2.50 -2.37 -32.00
C SER A 96 -3.66 -3.37 -31.93
N PRO A 97 -3.47 -4.66 -32.27
CA PRO A 97 -4.53 -5.69 -32.20
C PRO A 97 -4.96 -6.06 -30.77
N HIS A 98 -4.31 -5.50 -29.75
CA HIS A 98 -4.59 -5.75 -28.33
C HIS A 98 -5.28 -4.56 -27.61
N VAL A 99 -5.48 -3.44 -28.31
CA VAL A 99 -6.14 -2.25 -27.76
C VAL A 99 -7.57 -2.22 -28.29
N SER A 100 -8.54 -2.43 -27.40
CA SER A 100 -9.97 -2.46 -27.81
C SER A 100 -10.55 -1.05 -28.02
N VAL A 101 -10.13 -0.08 -27.22
CA VAL A 101 -10.55 1.32 -27.28
C VAL A 101 -9.40 2.20 -26.79
N ALA A 102 -9.07 3.25 -27.53
CA ALA A 102 -8.19 4.32 -27.06
C ALA A 102 -8.95 5.64 -27.13
N ALA A 103 -9.01 6.36 -26.01
CA ALA A 103 -9.64 7.66 -25.91
C ALA A 103 -8.62 8.66 -25.35
N ALA A 104 -8.55 9.86 -25.94
CA ALA A 104 -7.73 10.95 -25.43
C ALA A 104 -8.60 11.81 -24.49
N GLU A 105 -8.17 11.98 -23.24
CA GLU A 105 -8.91 12.76 -22.25
C GLU A 105 -8.62 14.28 -22.34
N ARG A 106 -7.58 14.68 -23.06
CA ARG A 106 -7.34 16.10 -23.35
C ARG A 106 -8.15 16.55 -24.56
N GLU A 107 -9.42 16.89 -24.32
CA GLU A 107 -10.16 17.80 -25.19
C GLU A 107 -9.58 19.20 -24.97
N GLY A 108 -8.85 19.70 -25.97
CA GLY A 108 -8.31 21.05 -25.94
C GLY A 108 -9.45 22.05 -25.81
N VAL A 109 -9.53 22.71 -24.66
CA VAL A 109 -10.17 24.02 -24.59
C VAL A 109 -9.27 24.97 -25.36
N ALA A 110 -9.77 25.43 -26.50
CA ALA A 110 -9.26 26.58 -27.23
C ALA A 110 -9.33 27.86 -26.39
#